data_AF-A0A7S3VZR4-F1
#
_entry.id   AF-A0A7S3VZR4-F1
#
_cell.length_a   1.000
_cell.length_b   1.000
_cell.length_c   1.000
_cell.angle_alpha   90.00
_cell.angle_beta   90.00
_cell.angle_gamma   90.00
#
_symmetry.space_group_name_H-M   'P 1'
#
loop_
_entity.id
_entity.type
_entity.pdbx_description
1 polymer ?
#
loop_
_entity_poly.entity_id
_entity_poly.type
_entity_poly.pdbx_seq_one_letter_code
_entity_poly.pdbx_strand_id
1 'polypeptide(L)'
;FGDPHIHTFDGMHSDYYTPGEYWIVRSEYLKIQGKYQPLPITGGLSVTVEIAVSGALLGNNVLRIGALSASYGPTKDQQVPILQAFNSQWSDPAGLVHAQYNGAGALLQNGRAGKAMHVVHVQLAMGIELQVNRWNEAGEGAYINVKIHMPPMPGQDGHCGNFNGISDDDNRLA
;
A
#
# COMPACT_ATOMS: atom_id res chain seq x y z
N PHE A 1 1.99 -10.51 4.49
CA PHE A 1 2.00 -9.05 4.23
C PHE A 1 2.88 -8.39 5.30
N GLY A 2 3.68 -7.38 4.92
CA GLY A 2 4.52 -6.52 5.79
C GLY A 2 5.76 -7.19 6.40
N ASP A 3 6.98 -6.63 6.45
CA ASP A 3 7.58 -5.46 5.82
C ASP A 3 9.11 -5.66 5.74
N PRO A 4 9.75 -5.70 4.56
CA PRO A 4 9.19 -5.78 3.22
C PRO A 4 9.06 -7.27 2.84
N HIS A 5 8.41 -8.03 3.71
CA HIS A 5 7.97 -9.39 3.44
C HIS A 5 6.73 -9.33 2.53
N ILE A 6 6.97 -9.53 1.24
CA ILE A 6 5.91 -9.56 0.24
C ILE A 6 5.41 -10.98 0.11
N HIS A 7 4.08 -11.12 0.11
CA HIS A 7 3.41 -12.31 -0.40
C HIS A 7 2.74 -11.88 -1.68
N THR A 8 3.15 -12.48 -2.79
CA THR A 8 2.65 -12.15 -4.13
C THR A 8 1.24 -12.70 -4.32
N PHE A 9 0.61 -12.32 -5.43
CA PHE A 9 -0.75 -12.78 -5.72
C PHE A 9 -0.83 -14.30 -5.94
N ASP A 10 0.24 -14.93 -6.45
CA ASP A 10 0.30 -16.38 -6.67
C ASP A 10 0.93 -17.13 -5.48
N GLY A 11 1.21 -16.43 -4.38
CA GLY A 11 1.61 -17.03 -3.10
C GLY A 11 3.12 -17.15 -2.86
N MET A 12 3.96 -16.62 -3.76
CA MET A 12 5.40 -16.53 -3.54
C MET A 12 5.72 -15.55 -2.40
N HIS A 13 6.75 -15.88 -1.61
CA HIS A 13 7.24 -15.01 -0.54
C HIS A 13 8.59 -14.41 -0.94
N SER A 14 8.78 -13.11 -0.73
CA SER A 14 10.03 -12.41 -1.05
C SER A 14 10.29 -11.22 -0.14
N ASP A 15 11.57 -11.01 0.19
CA ASP A 15 12.03 -9.97 1.10
C ASP A 15 12.85 -8.89 0.38
N TYR A 16 12.50 -7.61 0.58
CA TYR A 16 13.15 -6.47 -0.09
C TYR A 16 13.75 -5.43 0.87
N TYR A 17 14.82 -5.77 1.59
CA TYR A 17 15.34 -4.91 2.67
C TYR A 17 16.07 -3.64 2.22
N THR A 18 16.30 -3.45 0.92
CA THR A 18 16.99 -2.29 0.37
C THR A 18 16.09 -1.04 0.38
N PRO A 19 16.57 0.12 0.86
CA PRO A 19 15.80 1.35 0.79
C PRO A 19 15.61 1.82 -0.66
N GLY A 20 14.45 2.36 -0.97
CA GLY A 20 14.15 2.83 -2.32
C GLY A 20 12.67 3.02 -2.59
N GLU A 21 12.35 3.32 -3.83
CA GLU A 21 10.98 3.37 -4.33
C GLU A 21 10.79 2.28 -5.38
N TYR A 22 9.81 1.42 -5.15
CA TYR A 22 9.62 0.20 -5.94
C TYR A 22 8.19 0.09 -6.45
N TRP A 23 8.04 -0.51 -7.62
CA TRP A 23 6.72 -0.96 -8.09
C TRP A 23 6.28 -2.14 -7.23
N ILE A 24 5.21 -1.96 -6.46
CA ILE A 24 4.50 -3.05 -5.79
C ILE A 24 3.57 -3.73 -6.80
N VAL A 25 2.80 -2.92 -7.53
CA VAL A 25 1.99 -3.33 -8.68
C VAL A 25 2.23 -2.34 -9.81
N ARG A 26 2.43 -2.83 -11.02
CA ARG A 26 2.55 -2.03 -12.22
C ARG A 26 1.77 -2.70 -13.34
N SER A 27 0.71 -2.05 -13.78
CA SER A 27 -0.02 -2.41 -15.00
C SER A 27 -0.30 -1.16 -15.84
N GLU A 28 -1.03 -1.33 -16.94
CA GLU A 28 -1.51 -0.23 -17.77
C GLU A 28 -2.49 0.69 -16.98
N TYR A 29 -3.38 0.09 -16.19
CA TYR A 29 -4.51 0.79 -15.57
C TYR A 29 -4.28 1.17 -14.10
N LEU A 30 -3.50 0.36 -13.37
CA LEU A 30 -3.20 0.55 -11.94
C LEU A 30 -1.70 0.51 -11.70
N LYS A 31 -1.21 1.49 -10.95
CA LYS A 31 0.19 1.62 -10.57
C LYS A 31 0.27 1.90 -9.09
N ILE A 32 1.00 1.06 -8.35
CA ILE A 32 1.24 1.19 -6.92
C ILE A 32 2.75 1.19 -6.70
N GLN A 33 3.27 2.31 -6.20
CA GLN A 33 4.65 2.40 -5.73
C GLN A 33 4.68 2.33 -4.21
N GLY A 34 5.69 1.64 -3.68
CA GLY A 34 6.03 1.63 -2.26
C GLY A 34 7.34 2.36 -2.03
N LYS A 35 7.38 3.22 -1.01
CA LYS A 35 8.62 3.83 -0.52
C LYS A 35 9.09 3.03 0.69
N TYR A 36 10.30 2.47 0.58
CA TYR A 36 10.93 1.65 1.60
C TYR A 36 12.07 2.41 2.28
N GLN A 37 12.08 2.45 3.62
CA GLN A 37 13.08 3.17 4.41
C GLN A 37 13.47 2.37 5.66
N PRO A 38 14.73 2.47 6.12
CA PRO A 38 15.16 1.81 7.33
C PRO A 38 14.53 2.48 8.56
N LEU A 39 14.11 1.68 9.55
CA LEU A 39 13.60 2.18 10.83
C LEU A 39 14.34 1.57 12.02
N PRO A 40 14.26 2.22 13.21
CA PRO A 40 14.83 1.66 14.44
C PRO A 40 14.30 0.27 14.78
N ILE A 41 13.00 0.02 14.59
CA ILE A 41 12.35 -1.26 14.96
C ILE A 41 12.90 -2.48 14.20
N THR A 42 13.50 -2.27 13.03
CA THR A 42 14.04 -3.34 12.18
C THR A 42 15.56 -3.43 12.24
N GLY A 43 16.21 -2.72 13.16
CA GLY A 43 17.68 -2.68 13.24
C GLY A 43 18.33 -2.13 11.96
N GLY A 44 17.60 -1.30 11.19
CA GLY A 44 18.09 -0.70 9.95
C GLY A 44 17.68 -1.42 8.65
N LEU A 45 16.87 -2.48 8.70
CA LEU A 45 16.26 -3.05 7.48
C LEU A 45 15.08 -2.20 7.01
N SER A 46 14.83 -2.15 5.71
CA SER A 46 13.77 -1.27 5.20
C SER A 46 12.37 -1.78 5.49
N VAL A 47 11.46 -0.85 5.72
CA VAL A 47 10.02 -1.04 5.85
C VAL A 47 9.29 -0.07 4.92
N THR A 48 8.07 -0.37 4.54
CA THR A 48 7.17 0.45 3.75
C THR A 48 6.68 1.60 4.62
N VAL A 49 7.03 2.82 4.25
CA VAL A 49 6.61 4.03 4.99
C VAL A 49 5.47 4.78 4.29
N GLU A 50 5.32 4.57 2.99
CA GLU A 50 4.30 5.20 2.18
C GLU A 50 4.02 4.37 0.92
N ILE A 51 2.76 4.37 0.46
CA ILE A 51 2.40 3.96 -0.90
C ILE A 51 1.84 5.13 -1.70
N ALA A 52 2.06 5.10 -3.01
CA ALA A 52 1.41 5.96 -3.99
C ALA A 52 0.63 5.10 -4.99
N VAL A 53 -0.69 5.29 -5.05
CA VAL A 53 -1.61 4.63 -5.98
C VAL A 53 -1.96 5.62 -7.08
N SER A 54 -1.84 5.20 -8.33
CA SER A 54 -2.08 6.03 -9.52
C SER A 54 -2.53 5.19 -10.70
N GLY A 55 -2.81 5.84 -11.83
CA GLY A 55 -3.17 5.20 -13.10
C GLY A 55 -4.49 5.70 -13.64
N ALA A 56 -4.92 5.11 -14.76
CA ALA A 56 -6.15 5.49 -15.45
C ALA A 56 -7.38 5.33 -14.56
N LEU A 57 -7.37 4.34 -13.65
CA LEU A 57 -8.48 4.10 -12.71
C LEU A 57 -8.69 5.22 -11.69
N LEU A 58 -7.70 6.10 -11.49
CA LEU A 58 -7.80 7.26 -10.60
C LEU A 58 -7.93 8.57 -11.40
N GLY A 59 -8.23 8.50 -12.70
CA GLY A 59 -8.25 9.67 -13.58
C GLY A 59 -6.88 10.33 -13.70
N ASN A 60 -5.80 9.53 -13.61
CA ASN A 60 -4.40 9.97 -13.55
C ASN A 60 -4.03 10.85 -12.34
N ASN A 61 -4.90 10.94 -11.33
CA ASN A 61 -4.52 11.45 -10.02
C ASN A 61 -3.70 10.42 -9.23
N VAL A 62 -3.10 10.89 -8.15
CA VAL A 62 -2.28 10.10 -7.23
C VAL A 62 -2.88 10.16 -5.83
N LEU A 63 -3.18 9.00 -5.26
CA LEU A 63 -3.49 8.79 -3.84
C LEU A 63 -2.21 8.39 -3.12
N ARG A 64 -1.78 9.15 -2.11
CA ARG A 64 -0.65 8.81 -1.24
C ARG A 64 -1.15 8.45 0.16
N ILE A 65 -0.64 7.37 0.72
CA ILE A 65 -0.98 6.90 2.06
C ILE A 65 0.31 6.53 2.79
N GLY A 66 0.62 7.26 3.86
CA GLY A 66 1.66 6.90 4.82
C GLY A 66 1.08 6.60 6.20
N ALA A 67 1.96 6.43 7.18
CA ALA A 67 1.57 6.13 8.56
C ALA A 67 0.79 7.27 9.23
N LEU A 68 1.11 8.53 8.89
CA LEU A 68 0.57 9.72 9.57
C LEU A 68 -0.31 10.60 8.69
N SER A 69 -0.32 10.37 7.38
CA SER A 69 -1.03 11.22 6.43
C SER A 69 -1.57 10.42 5.25
N ALA A 70 -2.64 10.95 4.66
CA ALA A 70 -3.07 10.60 3.32
C ALA A 70 -3.35 11.88 2.54
N SER A 71 -3.12 11.85 1.24
CA SER A 71 -3.37 12.98 0.35
C SER A 71 -3.74 12.52 -1.05
N TYR A 72 -4.46 13.35 -1.79
CA TYR A 72 -4.92 13.05 -3.14
C TYR A 72 -4.79 14.26 -4.06
N GLY A 73 -4.35 14.05 -5.29
CA GLY A 73 -4.32 15.09 -6.32
C GLY A 73 -3.48 14.70 -7.55
N PRO A 74 -3.42 15.56 -8.57
CA PRO A 74 -2.82 15.23 -9.86
C PRO A 74 -1.29 15.13 -9.83
N THR A 75 -0.65 15.94 -8.99
CA THR A 75 0.81 15.97 -8.81
C THR A 75 1.14 16.09 -7.34
N LYS A 76 2.38 15.78 -6.94
CA LYS A 76 2.85 15.86 -5.55
C LYS A 76 2.58 17.24 -4.92
N ASP A 77 2.73 18.31 -5.70
CA ASP A 77 2.59 19.70 -5.23
C ASP A 77 1.13 20.19 -5.23
N GLN A 78 0.23 19.42 -5.86
CA GLN A 78 -1.20 19.74 -5.97
C GLN A 78 -2.07 18.77 -5.16
N GLN A 79 -1.48 17.96 -4.28
CA GLN A 79 -2.27 17.07 -3.43
C GLN A 79 -2.88 17.82 -2.26
N VAL A 80 -4.14 17.51 -1.97
CA VAL A 80 -4.83 17.97 -0.76
C VAL A 80 -4.81 16.87 0.30
N PRO A 81 -4.65 17.19 1.59
CA PRO A 81 -4.79 16.21 2.67
C PRO A 81 -6.21 15.64 2.72
N ILE A 82 -6.30 14.34 3.00
CA ILE A 82 -7.56 13.61 3.20
C ILE A 82 -7.48 12.77 4.47
N LEU A 83 -8.62 12.29 4.97
CA LEU A 83 -8.69 11.38 6.13
C LEU A 83 -7.97 11.93 7.38
N GLN A 84 -8.12 13.22 7.66
CA GLN A 84 -7.39 13.91 8.73
C GLN A 84 -7.84 13.53 10.15
N ALA A 85 -9.02 12.94 10.30
CA ALA A 85 -9.58 12.52 11.57
C ALA A 85 -9.80 10.99 11.61
N PHE A 86 -9.62 10.37 12.77
CA PHE A 86 -10.01 8.97 12.98
C PHE A 86 -11.54 8.82 12.83
N ASN A 87 -11.99 7.69 12.29
CA ASN A 87 -13.38 7.44 11.86
C ASN A 87 -13.89 8.45 10.82
N SER A 88 -13.04 8.84 9.87
CA SER A 88 -13.43 9.68 8.74
C SER A 88 -13.52 8.89 7.43
N GLN A 89 -14.23 9.46 6.48
CA GLN A 89 -14.34 8.96 5.11
C GLN A 89 -14.09 10.09 4.12
N TRP A 90 -13.66 9.72 2.93
CA TRP A 90 -13.42 10.64 1.84
C TRP A 90 -13.71 9.96 0.50
N SER A 91 -14.13 10.74 -0.50
CA SER A 91 -14.26 10.28 -1.87
C SER A 91 -13.84 11.40 -2.80
N ASP A 92 -13.20 11.05 -3.91
CA ASP A 92 -12.87 12.04 -4.92
C ASP A 92 -14.14 12.52 -5.66
N PRO A 93 -14.14 13.72 -6.24
CA PRO A 93 -15.31 14.26 -6.92
C PRO A 93 -15.80 13.42 -8.11
N ALA A 94 -14.92 12.62 -8.74
CA ALA A 94 -15.29 11.76 -9.86
C ALA A 94 -15.82 10.38 -9.41
N GLY A 95 -15.78 10.07 -8.12
CA GLY A 95 -16.26 8.78 -7.58
C GLY A 95 -15.42 7.58 -8.00
N LEU A 96 -14.14 7.81 -8.31
CA LEU A 96 -13.18 6.79 -8.71
C LEU A 96 -12.44 6.18 -7.51
N VAL A 97 -12.36 6.92 -6.40
CA VAL A 97 -11.65 6.56 -5.18
C VAL A 97 -12.55 6.83 -4.00
N HIS A 98 -12.85 5.78 -3.23
CA HIS A 98 -13.47 5.88 -1.93
C HIS A 98 -12.47 5.43 -0.86
N ALA A 99 -12.30 6.22 0.20
CA ALA A 99 -11.39 5.89 1.27
C ALA A 99 -12.03 6.10 2.65
N GLN A 100 -11.69 5.23 3.59
CA GLN A 100 -12.15 5.30 4.98
C GLN A 100 -10.96 5.12 5.92
N TYR A 101 -10.96 5.82 7.05
CA TYR A 101 -9.95 5.70 8.08
C TYR A 101 -10.60 5.39 9.42
N ASN A 102 -10.39 4.18 9.94
CA ASN A 102 -11.01 3.70 11.18
C ASN A 102 -10.12 2.64 11.88
N GLY A 103 -10.67 1.91 12.84
CA GLY A 103 -9.98 0.83 13.56
C GLY A 103 -10.37 -0.60 13.16
N ALA A 104 -11.10 -0.78 12.06
CA ALA A 104 -11.55 -2.08 11.58
C ALA A 104 -10.58 -2.66 10.53
N GLY A 105 -10.57 -3.99 10.37
CA GLY A 105 -9.77 -4.67 9.36
C GLY A 105 -8.85 -5.74 9.92
N ALA A 106 -8.13 -6.41 9.02
CA ALA A 106 -7.19 -7.48 9.39
C ALA A 106 -5.92 -6.93 10.03
N LEU A 107 -5.37 -7.64 11.02
CA LEU A 107 -4.01 -7.36 11.47
C LEU A 107 -3.01 -7.92 10.45
N LEU A 108 -2.24 -7.03 9.82
CA LEU A 108 -1.32 -7.39 8.72
C LEU A 108 0.11 -7.69 9.19
N GLN A 109 0.34 -7.82 10.49
CA GLN A 109 1.66 -8.14 11.06
C GLN A 109 1.52 -8.88 12.38
N ASN A 110 2.31 -9.93 12.57
CA ASN A 110 2.42 -10.62 13.85
C ASN A 110 3.03 -9.72 14.94
N GLY A 111 2.69 -9.96 16.21
CA GLY A 111 3.22 -9.19 17.34
C GLY A 111 2.55 -7.82 17.56
N ARG A 112 1.48 -7.51 16.83
CA ARG A 112 0.69 -6.28 16.97
C ARG A 112 -0.64 -6.48 17.71
N ALA A 113 -0.90 -7.68 18.22
CA ALA A 113 -2.12 -7.98 18.95
C ALA A 113 -2.27 -7.05 20.18
N GLY A 114 -3.47 -6.50 20.37
CA GLY A 114 -3.78 -5.58 21.46
C GLY A 114 -3.36 -4.12 21.23
N LYS A 115 -2.61 -3.80 20.16
CA LYS A 115 -2.34 -2.41 19.76
C LYS A 115 -3.58 -1.80 19.10
N ALA A 116 -3.74 -0.49 19.25
CA ALA A 116 -4.83 0.25 18.61
C ALA A 116 -4.68 0.17 17.08
N MET A 117 -5.76 -0.20 16.40
CA MET A 117 -5.78 -0.30 14.95
C MET A 117 -6.05 1.06 14.33
N HIS A 118 -5.19 1.43 13.38
CA HIS A 118 -5.35 2.59 12.51
C HIS A 118 -5.28 2.10 11.08
N VAL A 119 -6.43 2.01 10.41
CA VAL A 119 -6.55 1.32 9.12
C VAL A 119 -7.17 2.25 8.10
N VAL A 120 -6.47 2.43 6.98
CA VAL A 120 -7.05 3.05 5.78
C VAL A 120 -7.55 1.97 4.85
N HIS A 121 -8.83 2.02 4.53
CA HIS A 121 -9.45 1.22 3.49
C HIS A 121 -9.59 2.07 2.24
N VAL A 122 -9.24 1.52 1.08
CA VAL A 122 -9.44 2.15 -0.22
C VAL A 122 -10.24 1.21 -1.10
N GLN A 123 -11.25 1.73 -1.76
CA GLN A 123 -12.01 1.05 -2.80
C GLN A 123 -11.85 1.83 -4.10
N LEU A 124 -11.51 1.12 -5.17
CA LEU A 124 -11.41 1.63 -6.53
C LEU A 124 -12.39 0.87 -7.43
N ALA A 125 -12.50 1.30 -8.69
CA ALA A 125 -13.24 0.56 -9.71
C ALA A 125 -12.76 -0.90 -9.86
N MET A 126 -13.60 -1.74 -10.48
CA MET A 126 -13.31 -3.16 -10.76
C MET A 126 -13.08 -4.04 -9.52
N GLY A 127 -13.62 -3.65 -8.36
CA GLY A 127 -13.54 -4.43 -7.13
C GLY A 127 -12.14 -4.44 -6.49
N ILE A 128 -11.30 -3.47 -6.84
CA ILE A 128 -9.96 -3.34 -6.27
C ILE A 128 -10.06 -2.69 -4.89
N GLU A 129 -9.44 -3.33 -3.91
CA GLU A 129 -9.45 -2.91 -2.52
C GLU A 129 -8.04 -2.91 -1.93
N LEU A 130 -7.72 -1.88 -1.17
CA LEU A 130 -6.50 -1.84 -0.36
C LEU A 130 -6.87 -1.69 1.11
N GLN A 131 -6.15 -2.42 1.96
CA GLN A 131 -6.14 -2.19 3.40
C GLN A 131 -4.73 -1.81 3.83
N VAL A 132 -4.60 -0.66 4.48
CA VAL A 132 -3.31 -0.12 4.94
C VAL A 132 -3.34 0.05 6.45
N ASN A 133 -2.63 -0.81 7.17
CA ASN A 133 -2.43 -0.66 8.61
C ASN A 133 -1.33 0.37 8.84
N ARG A 134 -1.59 1.36 9.70
CA ARG A 134 -0.68 2.44 10.05
C ARG A 134 -0.13 2.21 11.46
N TRP A 135 1.20 2.26 11.59
CA TRP A 135 1.89 2.09 12.86
C TRP A 135 2.76 3.30 13.16
N ASN A 136 2.69 3.79 14.39
CA ASN A 136 3.52 4.90 14.89
C ASN A 136 3.72 4.77 16.40
N GLU A 137 4.23 3.63 16.84
CA GLU A 137 4.49 3.38 18.25
C GLU A 137 5.78 4.07 18.68
N ALA A 138 5.81 4.52 19.94
CA ALA A 138 6.98 5.19 20.49
C ALA A 138 8.24 4.31 20.39
N GLY A 139 9.32 4.88 19.83
CA GLY A 139 10.61 4.20 19.68
C GLY A 139 10.75 3.28 18.47
N GLU A 140 9.66 2.99 17.73
CA GLU A 140 9.71 2.08 16.59
C GLU A 140 9.95 2.82 15.25
N GLY A 141 9.46 4.06 15.16
CA GLY A 141 9.33 4.81 13.92
C GLY A 141 7.98 4.52 13.22
N ALA A 142 7.62 5.37 12.27
CA ALA A 142 6.31 5.33 11.61
C ALA A 142 6.38 4.54 10.28
N TYR A 143 5.53 3.53 10.11
CA TYR A 143 5.50 2.70 8.92
C TYR A 143 4.09 2.15 8.65
N ILE A 144 3.93 1.43 7.53
CA ILE A 144 2.66 0.87 7.10
C ILE A 144 2.79 -0.60 6.68
N ASN A 145 1.71 -1.35 6.80
CA ASN A 145 1.57 -2.64 6.12
C ASN A 145 0.40 -2.57 5.16
N VAL A 146 0.56 -3.16 3.98
CA VAL A 146 -0.40 -3.04 2.88
C VAL A 146 -0.86 -4.43 2.47
N LYS A 147 -2.18 -4.57 2.32
CA LYS A 147 -2.84 -5.71 1.69
C LYS A 147 -3.60 -5.20 0.48
N ILE A 148 -3.43 -5.86 -0.66
CA ILE A 148 -4.05 -5.52 -1.93
C ILE A 148 -4.93 -6.70 -2.34
N HIS A 149 -6.17 -6.41 -2.72
CA HIS A 149 -7.07 -7.35 -3.35
C HIS A 149 -7.50 -6.74 -4.69
N MET A 150 -7.28 -7.46 -5.78
CA MET A 150 -7.60 -7.03 -7.13
C MET A 150 -7.75 -8.25 -8.05
N PRO A 151 -8.40 -8.13 -9.21
CA PRO A 151 -8.27 -9.12 -10.27
C PRO A 151 -6.89 -9.01 -10.96
N PRO A 152 -6.44 -10.07 -11.66
CA PRO A 152 -5.28 -9.98 -12.55
C PRO A 152 -5.46 -8.88 -13.60
N MET A 153 -4.38 -8.17 -13.92
CA MET A 153 -4.38 -7.14 -14.95
C MET A 153 -3.41 -7.49 -16.10
N PRO A 154 -3.75 -7.15 -17.36
CA PRO A 154 -2.84 -7.33 -18.48
C PRO A 154 -1.49 -6.63 -18.24
N GLY A 155 -0.41 -7.38 -18.45
CA GLY A 155 0.96 -6.87 -18.29
C GLY A 155 1.31 -6.46 -16.87
N GLN A 156 0.63 -7.02 -15.86
CA GLN A 156 0.97 -6.79 -14.46
C GLN A 156 2.39 -7.27 -14.14
N ASP A 157 3.10 -6.47 -13.36
CA ASP A 157 4.43 -6.76 -12.80
C ASP A 157 4.58 -6.02 -11.45
N GLY A 158 5.71 -6.16 -10.79
CA GLY A 158 6.05 -5.51 -9.52
C GLY A 158 6.40 -6.53 -8.45
N HIS A 159 6.64 -6.05 -7.23
CA HIS A 159 6.98 -6.94 -6.11
C HIS A 159 5.84 -7.91 -5.77
N CYS A 160 4.59 -7.60 -6.13
CA CYS A 160 3.47 -8.53 -5.95
C CYS A 160 3.32 -9.54 -7.10
N GLY A 161 4.25 -9.57 -8.06
CA GLY A 161 4.26 -10.58 -9.12
C GLY A 161 3.36 -10.26 -10.31
N ASN A 162 3.33 -11.17 -11.28
CA ASN A 162 2.61 -11.00 -12.54
C ASN A 162 1.14 -11.48 -12.47
N PHE A 163 0.80 -12.24 -11.43
CA PHE A 163 -0.54 -12.73 -11.13
C PHE A 163 -1.16 -13.59 -12.23
N ASN A 164 -0.39 -14.57 -12.73
CA ASN A 164 -0.80 -15.51 -13.77
C ASN A 164 -1.17 -16.91 -13.22
N GLY A 165 -1.09 -17.10 -11.89
CA GLY A 165 -1.33 -18.37 -11.21
C GLY A 165 -0.07 -19.24 -11.03
N ILE A 166 1.12 -18.71 -11.31
CA ILE A 166 2.40 -19.43 -11.27
C ILE A 166 3.35 -18.72 -10.30
N SER A 167 3.49 -19.22 -9.08
CA SER A 167 4.35 -18.59 -8.07
C SER A 167 5.83 -18.52 -8.46
N ASP A 168 6.31 -19.44 -9.28
CA ASP A 168 7.74 -19.58 -9.58
C ASP A 168 8.29 -18.44 -10.46
N ASP A 169 7.44 -17.72 -11.18
CA ASP A 169 7.82 -16.60 -12.05
C ASP A 169 7.45 -15.21 -11.47
N ASP A 170 6.99 -15.17 -10.22
CA ASP A 170 6.67 -13.94 -9.51
C ASP A 170 7.90 -13.20 -8.96
N ASN A 171 9.03 -13.90 -8.85
CA ASN A 171 10.27 -13.25 -8.45
C ASN A 171 10.88 -12.51 -9.64
N ARG A 172 11.51 -11.36 -9.40
CA ARG A 172 12.38 -10.78 -10.42
C ARG A 172 13.50 -11.76 -10.68
N LEU A 173 13.57 -12.31 -11.89
CA LEU A 173 14.81 -12.92 -12.39
C LEU A 173 15.91 -11.86 -12.21
N ALA A 174 16.92 -12.22 -11.43
CA ALA A 174 18.11 -11.40 -11.20
C ALA A 174 18.85 -11.11 -12.51
#